data_AF-A0A257VC09-F1
#
_entry.id   AF-A0A257VC09-F1
#
_cell.length_a   1.000
_cell.length_b   1.000
_cell.length_c   1.000
_cell.angle_alpha   90.00
_cell.angle_beta   90.00
_cell.angle_gamma   90.00
#
_symmetry.space_group_name_H-M   'P 1'
#
loop_
_entity.id
_entity.type
_entity.pdbx_description
1 polymer ?
#
loop_
_entity_poly.entity_id
_entity_poly.type
_entity_poly.pdbx_seq_one_letter_code
_entity_poly.pdbx_strand_id
1 'polypeptide(L)' 'MSKRDYYEVLGLSKGADEAALKSAYRKLALQYHPDRNPGDKDAEEKFKEAAEAYGVLADAQKRAAYDRFGHQGV' A
#
# COMPACT_ATOMS: atom_id res chain seq x y z
N MET A 1 -16.46 4.78 6.71
CA MET A 1 -15.91 4.81 5.34
C MET A 1 -15.16 3.52 5.12
N SER A 2 -15.34 2.85 3.99
CA SER A 2 -14.56 1.65 3.66
C SER A 2 -13.09 2.05 3.52
N LYS A 3 -12.16 1.26 4.08
CA LYS A 3 -10.73 1.41 3.73
C LYS A 3 -10.58 1.23 2.21
N ARG A 4 -9.70 2.02 1.59
CA ARG A 4 -9.40 1.92 0.15
C ARG A 4 -8.72 0.60 -0.13
N ASP A 5 -8.96 0.03 -1.31
CA ASP A 5 -8.31 -1.22 -1.68
C ASP A 5 -6.78 -1.06 -1.75
N TYR A 6 -6.02 -2.02 -1.19
CA TYR A 6 -4.56 -1.92 -1.17
C TYR A 6 -3.92 -1.92 -2.55
N TYR A 7 -4.53 -2.55 -3.56
CA TYR A 7 -4.04 -2.43 -4.93
C TYR A 7 -4.29 -1.03 -5.48
N GLU A 8 -5.44 -0.42 -5.18
CA GLU A 8 -5.73 0.98 -5.54
C GLU A 8 -4.78 1.97 -4.85
N VAL A 9 -4.47 1.76 -3.56
CA VAL A 9 -3.50 2.58 -2.82
C VAL A 9 -2.14 2.56 -3.51
N LEU A 10 -1.70 1.39 -3.97
CA LEU A 10 -0.44 1.25 -4.71
C LEU A 10 -0.56 1.63 -6.20
N GLY A 11 -1.76 1.93 -6.70
CA GLY A 11 -2.01 2.23 -8.12
C GLY A 11 -1.77 1.02 -9.03
N LEU A 12 -2.04 -0.18 -8.53
CA LEU A 12 -1.84 -1.46 -9.21
C LEU A 12 -3.17 -2.19 -9.41
N SER A 13 -3.17 -3.17 -10.31
CA SER A 13 -4.28 -4.11 -10.46
C SER A 13 -4.07 -5.34 -9.58
N LYS A 14 -5.18 -5.95 -9.15
CA LYS A 14 -5.16 -7.26 -8.50
C LYS A 14 -4.46 -8.27 -9.42
N GLY A 15 -3.46 -8.97 -8.89
CA GLY A 15 -2.61 -9.89 -9.67
C GLY A 15 -1.25 -9.32 -10.07
N ALA A 16 -0.93 -8.07 -9.70
CA ALA A 16 0.42 -7.53 -9.83
C ALA A 16 1.47 -8.44 -9.16
N ASP A 17 2.64 -8.56 -9.77
CA ASP A 17 3.75 -9.34 -9.24
C ASP A 17 4.47 -8.60 -8.10
N GLU A 18 5.35 -9.31 -7.38
CA GLU A 18 6.11 -8.74 -6.25
C GLU A 18 7.00 -7.56 -6.70
N ALA A 19 7.53 -7.62 -7.93
CA ALA A 19 8.35 -6.56 -8.50
C ALA A 19 7.56 -5.26 -8.69
N ALA A 20 6.33 -5.35 -9.23
CA ALA A 20 5.42 -4.23 -9.38
C ALA A 20 5.01 -3.66 -8.03
N LEU A 21 4.66 -4.51 -7.04
CA LEU A 21 4.33 -4.08 -5.68
C LEU A 21 5.48 -3.29 -5.05
N LYS A 22 6.70 -3.82 -5.12
CA LYS A 22 7.90 -3.17 -4.58
C LYS A 22 8.22 -1.86 -5.30
N SER A 23 8.06 -1.82 -6.62
CA SER A 23 8.29 -0.62 -7.43
C SER A 23 7.28 0.48 -7.12
N ALA A 24 5.99 0.13 -7.05
CA ALA A 24 4.92 1.07 -6.70
C ALA A 24 5.10 1.64 -5.30
N TYR A 25 5.34 0.78 -4.30
CA TYR A 25 5.59 1.23 -2.94
C TYR A 25 6.79 2.19 -2.86
N ARG A 26 7.92 1.87 -3.51
CA ARG A 26 9.09 2.76 -3.52
C ARG A 26 8.78 4.13 -4.11
N LYS A 27 8.00 4.20 -5.20
CA LYS A 27 7.59 5.47 -5.81
C LYS A 27 6.76 6.30 -4.84
N LEU A 28 5.75 5.70 -4.21
CA LEU A 28 4.89 6.39 -3.25
C LEU A 28 5.65 6.79 -1.97
N ALA A 29 6.52 5.90 -1.47
CA ALA A 29 7.36 6.17 -0.30
C ALA A 29 8.29 7.36 -0.53
N LEU A 30 8.88 7.49 -1.74
CA LEU A 30 9.67 8.67 -2.10
C LEU A 30 8.81 9.91 -2.32
N GLN A 31 7.61 9.76 -2.89
CA GLN A 31 6.70 10.87 -3.12
C GLN A 31 6.20 11.48 -1.81
N TYR A 32 5.84 10.64 -0.84
CA TYR A 32 5.23 11.04 0.43
C TYR A 32 6.19 10.99 1.63
N HIS A 33 7.49 10.84 1.38
CA HIS A 33 8.48 10.77 2.45
C HIS A 33 8.43 12.01 3.37
N PRO A 34 8.53 11.87 4.70
CA PRO A 34 8.51 13.01 5.63
C PRO A 34 9.62 14.03 5.36
N ASP A 35 10.83 13.57 4.98
CA ASP A 35 11.94 14.48 4.64
C ASP A 35 11.63 15.40 3.44
N ARG A 36 10.78 14.95 2.51
CA ARG A 36 10.39 15.73 1.32
C ARG A 36 9.10 16.52 1.53
N ASN A 37 8.29 16.11 2.50
CA ASN A 37 7.01 16.71 2.84
C ASN A 37 6.93 17.03 4.35
N PRO A 38 7.84 17.87 4.87
CA PRO A 38 7.91 18.14 6.30
C PRO A 38 6.64 18.83 6.80
N GLY A 39 5.98 18.24 7.79
CA GLY A 39 4.76 18.78 8.40
C GLY A 39 3.48 18.60 7.56
N ASP A 40 3.55 17.92 6.42
CA ASP A 40 2.39 17.59 5.59
C ASP A 40 1.71 16.32 6.12
N LYS A 41 0.56 16.52 6.78
CA LYS A 41 -0.24 15.43 7.35
C LYS A 41 -0.87 14.55 6.27
N ASP A 42 -1.22 15.10 5.11
CA ASP A 42 -1.82 14.33 4.02
C ASP A 42 -0.77 13.41 3.39
N ALA A 43 0.48 13.88 3.26
CA ALA A 43 1.60 13.04 2.83
C ALA A 43 1.88 11.94 3.86
N GLU A 44 1.86 12.26 5.16
CA GLU A 44 2.05 11.28 6.23
C GLU A 44 0.98 10.17 6.20
N GLU A 45 -0.30 10.53 6.03
CA GLU A 45 -1.40 9.57 5.90
C GLU A 45 -1.23 8.67 4.67
N LYS A 46 -0.93 9.26 3.50
CA LYS A 46 -0.69 8.49 2.27
C LYS A 46 0.53 7.59 2.36
N PHE A 47 1.58 8.03 3.07
CA PHE A 47 2.78 7.22 3.31
C PHE A 47 2.45 5.99 4.17
N LYS A 48 1.72 6.20 5.27
CA LYS A 48 1.26 5.11 6.16
C LYS A 48 0.37 4.12 5.42
N GLU A 49 -0.56 4.62 4.62
CA GLU A 49 -1.48 3.78 3.86
C GLU A 49 -0.74 2.96 2.78
N ALA A 50 0.22 3.56 2.07
CA ALA A 50 1.07 2.84 1.12
C ALA A 50 1.95 1.77 1.80
N ALA A 51 2.43 2.05 3.02
CA ALA A 51 3.20 1.10 3.81
C ALA A 51 2.34 -0.08 4.32
N GLU A 52 1.12 0.19 4.78
CA GLU A 52 0.15 -0.84 5.17
C GLU A 52 -0.20 -1.73 3.97
N ALA A 53 -0.55 -1.12 2.82
CA ALA A 53 -0.88 -1.82 1.59
C ALA A 53 0.27 -2.73 1.12
N TYR A 54 1.50 -2.21 1.06
CA TYR A 54 2.66 -3.01 0.69
C TYR A 54 2.95 -4.11 1.71
N GLY A 55 2.82 -3.85 3.01
CA GLY A 55 3.07 -4.82 4.07
C GLY A 55 2.11 -6.02 4.03
N VAL A 56 0.88 -5.82 3.55
CA VAL A 56 -0.10 -6.89 3.33
C VAL A 56 0.14 -7.60 1.99
N LEU A 57 0.31 -6.84 0.90
CA LEU A 57 0.39 -7.42 -0.45
C LEU A 57 1.74 -8.07 -0.77
N ALA A 58 2.83 -7.66 -0.11
CA ALA A 58 4.15 -8.25 -0.32
C ALA A 58 4.34 -9.59 0.41
N ASP A 59 3.50 -9.90 1.39
CA ASP A 59 3.50 -11.19 2.09
C ASP A 59 2.49 -12.12 1.41
N ALA A 60 2.96 -13.23 0.85
CA ALA A 60 2.10 -14.15 0.10
C ALA A 60 0.92 -14.70 0.92
N GLN A 61 1.10 -14.94 2.22
CA GLN A 61 0.03 -15.45 3.09
C GLN A 61 -0.99 -14.37 3.41
N LYS A 62 -0.53 -13.16 3.77
CA LYS A 62 -1.42 -12.03 4.04
C LYS A 62 -2.15 -11.59 2.78
N ARG A 63 -1.47 -11.56 1.63
CA ARG A 63 -2.07 -11.29 0.33
C ARG A 63 -3.16 -12.29 0.01
N ALA A 64 -2.93 -13.59 0.22
CA ALA A 64 -3.95 -14.61 -0.01
C ALA A 64 -5.17 -14.42 0.90
N ALA A 65 -4.96 -14.07 2.17
CA ALA A 65 -6.04 -13.75 3.10
C ALA A 65 -6.81 -12.48 2.68
N TYR A 66 -6.09 -11.42 2.31
CA TYR A 66 -6.66 -10.17 1.79
C TYR A 66 -7.45 -10.41 0.50
N ASP A 67 -6.92 -11.19 -0.43
CA ASP A 67 -7.57 -11.48 -1.70
C ASP A 67 -8.87 -12.28 -1.54
N ARG A 68 -9.00 -13.03 -0.43
CA ARG A 68 -10.16 -13.88 -0.09
C ARG A 68 -11.20 -13.18 0.78
N PHE A 69 -10.78 -12.34 1.71
CA PHE A 69 -11.64 -11.75 2.75
C PHE A 69 -11.59 -10.22 2.82
N GLY A 70 -10.81 -9.58 1.96
CA GLY A 70 -10.55 -8.15 1.99
C GLY A 70 -9.86 -7.71 3.28
N HIS A 71 -10.08 -6.45 3.67
CA HIS A 71 -9.54 -5.85 4.89
C HIS A 71 -9.92 -6.56 6.21
N GLN A 72 -10.91 -7.45 6.20
CA GLN A 72 -11.32 -8.18 7.41
C GLN A 72 -10.46 -9.43 7.68
N GLY A 73 -9.66 -9.86 6.69
CA GLY A 73 -8.85 -11.08 6.78
C GLY A 73 -7.38 -10.87 7.13
N VAL A 74 -6.93 -9.63 7.36
CA VAL A 74 -5.52 -9.26 7.52
C VAL A 74 -5.27 -8.31 8.68
#